data_AF-J3JDU0-F1
#
_entry.id   AF-J3JDU0-F1
#
_cell.length_a   1.000
_cell.length_b   1.000
_cell.length_c   1.000
_cell.angle_alpha   90.00
_cell.angle_beta   90.00
_cell.angle_gamma   90.00
#
_symmetry.space_group_name_H-M   'P 1'
#
loop_
_entity.id
_entity.type
_entity.pdbx_description
1 polymer ?
#
loop_
_entity_poly.entity_id
_entity_poly.type
_entity_poly.pdbx_seq_one_letter_code
_entity_poly.pdbx_strand_id
1 'polypeptide(L)'
;MAPSKKRGSKSIPKEPLRYYEGVLDLTFEEFSLDEDDEFFEIDSPGDEISLQKWEDDWETLTLQGSLEITHDLVEAVFPEDDREDPPAELVLAADCDKTHLREGHETDIANFTEGTHEVTVTVSDQRYAGSFRLHPILVRTEPGDPDADYRTLEGLALADGVPVRVKIDDVSEGGDRLLPSYFKSFSGSEQDRFPDDAVFVVDKSDLDRPKLFVNSDHESIRDALKSGPRGYVGHVMKVYRDLIFLPAFTELTLWTAQDVQSDGSTAHDWQDALLSHIGTRMYGVEDASKAGERLHEELHEDEAMTTLLDRTSRTLQEYFSVHKSMNKLVDRIR
;
A
#
# COMPACT_ATOMS: atom_id res chain seq x y z
N MET A 1 4.06 67.05 -17.07
CA MET A 1 2.93 66.22 -17.55
C MET A 1 3.44 64.80 -17.76
N ALA A 2 3.13 63.90 -16.85
CA ALA A 2 3.43 62.47 -16.95
C ALA A 2 2.11 61.72 -16.74
N PRO A 3 1.78 60.68 -17.54
CA PRO A 3 0.51 59.99 -17.38
C PRO A 3 0.60 59.02 -16.18
N SER A 4 -0.34 59.19 -15.26
CA SER A 4 -0.63 58.26 -14.18
C SER A 4 -1.11 56.93 -14.75
N LYS A 5 -0.31 55.86 -14.62
CA LYS A 5 -0.77 54.49 -14.84
C LYS A 5 -1.68 54.10 -13.69
N LYS A 6 -3.01 54.19 -13.91
CA LYS A 6 -3.99 53.49 -13.08
C LYS A 6 -3.69 52.00 -13.14
N ARG A 7 -3.18 51.43 -12.05
CA ARG A 7 -3.21 49.98 -11.82
C ARG A 7 -4.68 49.60 -11.69
N GLY A 8 -5.24 48.96 -12.73
CA GLY A 8 -6.52 48.28 -12.60
C GLY A 8 -6.41 47.25 -11.48
N SER A 9 -7.26 47.38 -10.47
CA SER A 9 -7.46 46.30 -9.50
C SER A 9 -8.00 45.12 -10.29
N LYS A 10 -7.20 44.05 -10.43
CA LYS A 10 -7.75 42.75 -10.80
C LYS A 10 -8.75 42.40 -9.69
N SER A 11 -10.04 42.41 -10.00
CA SER A 11 -11.03 41.84 -9.11
C SER A 11 -10.66 40.37 -8.94
N ILE A 12 -10.46 39.97 -7.70
CA ILE A 12 -10.36 38.55 -7.34
C ILE A 12 -11.71 37.95 -7.72
N PRO A 13 -11.77 36.89 -8.55
CA PRO A 13 -13.03 36.20 -8.83
C PRO A 13 -13.72 35.81 -7.53
N LYS A 14 -15.06 35.96 -7.45
CA LYS A 14 -15.84 35.40 -6.34
C LYS A 14 -15.64 33.87 -6.35
N GLU A 15 -15.02 33.31 -5.31
CA GLU A 15 -15.01 31.87 -5.04
C GLU A 15 -15.95 31.54 -3.87
N PRO A 16 -16.62 30.38 -3.83
CA PRO A 16 -17.44 29.83 -4.89
C PRO A 16 -18.91 29.62 -4.45
N LEU A 17 -19.77 29.67 -5.46
CA LEU A 17 -21.09 29.07 -5.48
C LEU A 17 -20.98 27.53 -5.34
N ARG A 18 -22.10 26.85 -5.07
CA ARG A 18 -22.16 25.52 -4.42
C ARG A 18 -21.28 24.45 -5.09
N TYR A 19 -20.57 23.69 -4.24
CA TYR A 19 -19.99 22.39 -4.57
C TYR A 19 -20.87 21.33 -3.93
N TYR A 20 -21.07 20.21 -4.62
CA TYR A 20 -21.94 19.15 -4.14
C TYR A 20 -21.11 17.92 -3.76
N GLU A 21 -21.05 17.68 -2.46
CA GLU A 21 -20.26 16.59 -1.87
C GLU A 21 -21.08 15.29 -1.83
N GLY A 22 -20.49 14.19 -2.31
CA GLY A 22 -21.02 12.83 -2.22
C GLY A 22 -22.28 12.58 -3.06
N VAL A 23 -22.44 13.28 -4.18
CA VAL A 23 -23.64 13.20 -5.03
C VAL A 23 -23.44 12.37 -6.31
N LEU A 24 -22.19 12.08 -6.68
CA LEU A 24 -21.90 11.16 -7.79
C LEU A 24 -22.01 9.72 -7.28
N ASP A 25 -22.95 8.96 -7.87
CA ASP A 25 -23.17 7.55 -7.56
C ASP A 25 -22.47 6.68 -8.61
N LEU A 26 -21.17 6.46 -8.39
CA LEU A 26 -20.34 5.59 -9.21
C LEU A 26 -20.24 4.22 -8.55
N THR A 27 -20.63 3.18 -9.28
CA THR A 27 -20.49 1.79 -8.84
C THR A 27 -19.64 1.03 -9.84
N PHE A 28 -18.62 0.32 -9.36
CA PHE A 28 -17.91 -0.68 -10.16
C PHE A 28 -18.54 -2.06 -9.93
N GLU A 29 -18.83 -2.75 -11.01
CA GLU A 29 -19.56 -4.02 -11.02
C GLU A 29 -18.65 -5.19 -11.40
N GLU A 30 -17.67 -4.94 -12.25
CA GLU A 30 -16.75 -5.95 -12.75
C GLU A 30 -15.33 -5.41 -12.96
N PHE A 31 -14.36 -6.31 -13.01
CA PHE A 31 -12.98 -5.97 -13.32
C PHE A 31 -12.32 -7.02 -14.20
N SER A 32 -11.35 -6.60 -15.01
CA SER A 32 -10.46 -7.46 -15.78
C SER A 32 -9.01 -7.15 -15.40
N LEU A 33 -8.15 -8.15 -15.53
CA LEU A 33 -6.71 -8.04 -15.33
C LEU A 33 -6.02 -8.30 -16.68
N ASP A 34 -4.95 -7.55 -16.97
CA ASP A 34 -4.07 -7.75 -18.13
C ASP A 34 -4.70 -7.67 -19.52
N GLU A 35 -5.77 -6.89 -19.63
CA GLU A 35 -6.55 -6.77 -20.87
C GLU A 35 -7.05 -8.15 -21.39
N ASP A 36 -7.21 -9.12 -20.49
CA ASP A 36 -7.87 -10.37 -20.84
C ASP A 36 -9.38 -10.10 -21.05
N ASP A 37 -9.97 -10.72 -22.08
CA ASP A 37 -11.42 -10.63 -22.40
C ASP A 37 -12.32 -11.25 -21.30
N GLU A 38 -11.75 -11.69 -20.17
CA GLU A 38 -12.46 -12.28 -19.04
C GLU A 38 -12.65 -11.24 -17.93
N PHE A 39 -13.91 -10.87 -17.67
CA PHE A 39 -14.29 -10.00 -16.56
C PHE A 39 -14.78 -10.83 -15.37
N PHE A 40 -14.36 -10.40 -14.18
CA PHE A 40 -14.75 -10.96 -12.89
C PHE A 40 -15.76 -10.05 -12.20
N GLU A 41 -16.88 -10.62 -11.75
CA GLU A 41 -17.85 -9.89 -10.93
C GLU A 41 -17.22 -9.45 -9.59
N ILE A 42 -17.53 -8.23 -9.18
CA ILE A 42 -17.15 -7.70 -7.86
C ILE A 42 -18.15 -8.25 -6.85
N ASP A 43 -17.68 -9.16 -5.98
CA ASP A 43 -18.49 -9.86 -4.94
C ASP A 43 -19.32 -8.91 -4.04
N SER A 44 -18.92 -7.64 -3.94
CA SER A 44 -19.64 -6.60 -3.19
C SER A 44 -19.44 -5.25 -3.90
N PRO A 45 -20.33 -4.86 -4.83
CA PRO A 45 -20.30 -3.53 -5.44
C PRO A 45 -20.60 -2.51 -4.34
N GLY A 46 -19.53 -1.94 -3.79
CA GLY A 46 -19.53 -1.01 -2.68
C GLY A 46 -18.15 -0.35 -2.59
N ASP A 47 -17.81 0.20 -1.43
CA ASP A 47 -16.63 1.05 -1.28
C ASP A 47 -15.29 0.29 -1.31
N GLU A 48 -15.26 -1.04 -1.45
CA GLU A 48 -14.02 -1.82 -1.44
C GLU A 48 -14.00 -2.97 -2.46
N ILE A 49 -12.98 -2.96 -3.33
CA ILE A 49 -12.63 -4.02 -4.27
C ILE A 49 -11.35 -4.69 -3.76
N SER A 50 -11.39 -6.00 -3.54
CA SER A 50 -10.23 -6.76 -3.06
C SER A 50 -9.62 -7.59 -4.19
N LEU A 51 -8.44 -7.19 -4.64
CA LEU A 51 -7.62 -7.93 -5.59
C LEU A 51 -6.67 -8.91 -4.90
N GLN A 52 -6.86 -9.18 -3.60
CA GLN A 52 -5.90 -9.96 -2.84
C GLN A 52 -5.73 -11.41 -3.32
N LYS A 53 -6.74 -11.97 -4.01
CA LYS A 53 -6.64 -13.29 -4.64
C LYS A 53 -5.64 -13.28 -5.81
N TRP A 54 -5.35 -12.10 -6.37
CA TRP A 54 -4.50 -11.85 -7.53
C TRP A 54 -3.32 -10.95 -7.16
N GLU A 55 -2.83 -11.01 -5.90
CA GLU A 55 -1.77 -10.13 -5.34
C GLU A 55 -0.53 -9.94 -6.21
N ASP A 56 -0.30 -10.78 -7.24
CA ASP A 56 0.94 -10.82 -7.99
C ASP A 56 0.84 -11.24 -9.47
N ASP A 57 -0.36 -11.30 -10.08
CA ASP A 57 -0.58 -11.78 -11.46
C ASP A 57 -1.29 -10.72 -12.34
N TRP A 58 -0.99 -9.43 -12.16
CA TRP A 58 -1.48 -8.41 -13.08
C TRP A 58 -0.52 -7.22 -13.26
N GLU A 59 -0.42 -6.74 -14.50
CA GLU A 59 0.22 -5.51 -14.95
C GLU A 59 -0.78 -4.36 -15.11
N THR A 60 -2.01 -4.68 -15.55
CA THR A 60 -3.11 -3.72 -15.71
C THR A 60 -4.40 -4.21 -15.06
N LEU A 61 -5.14 -3.31 -14.43
CA LEU A 61 -6.46 -3.54 -13.87
C LEU A 61 -7.41 -2.62 -14.60
N THR A 62 -8.41 -3.20 -15.24
CA THR A 62 -9.52 -2.47 -15.86
C THR A 62 -10.75 -2.66 -14.99
N LEU A 63 -11.30 -1.57 -14.45
CA LEU A 63 -12.56 -1.58 -13.72
C LEU A 63 -13.67 -1.09 -14.64
N GLN A 64 -14.79 -1.80 -14.63
CA GLN A 64 -16.01 -1.42 -15.35
C GLN A 64 -17.16 -1.25 -14.38
N GLY A 65 -17.94 -0.21 -14.64
CA GLY A 65 -18.99 0.24 -13.75
C GLY A 65 -19.98 1.15 -14.41
N SER A 66 -20.87 1.69 -13.60
CA SER A 66 -21.93 2.59 -14.03
C SER A 66 -21.96 3.84 -13.14
N LEU A 67 -22.25 4.98 -13.77
CA LEU A 67 -22.54 6.25 -13.11
C LEU A 67 -23.98 6.65 -13.44
N GLU A 68 -24.81 6.89 -12.41
CA GLU A 68 -26.13 7.47 -12.60
C GLU A 68 -26.07 9.00 -12.53
N ILE A 69 -26.38 9.66 -13.64
CA ILE A 69 -26.52 11.11 -13.72
C ILE A 69 -28.00 11.46 -13.64
N THR A 70 -28.42 11.98 -12.50
CA THR A 70 -29.81 12.39 -12.28
C THR A 70 -30.08 13.80 -12.82
N HIS A 71 -31.33 14.06 -13.20
CA HIS A 71 -31.78 15.40 -13.58
C HIS A 71 -31.46 16.44 -12.49
N ASP A 72 -31.71 16.11 -11.22
CA ASP A 72 -31.45 17.00 -10.08
C ASP A 72 -29.98 17.39 -9.97
N LEU A 73 -29.06 16.47 -10.27
CA LEU A 73 -27.62 16.75 -10.30
C LEU A 73 -27.30 17.77 -11.40
N VAL A 74 -27.78 17.55 -12.63
CA VAL A 74 -27.53 18.44 -13.78
C VAL A 74 -28.04 19.84 -13.50
N GLU A 75 -29.26 19.98 -12.98
CA GLU A 75 -29.82 21.29 -12.62
C GLU A 75 -29.05 22.00 -11.50
N ALA A 76 -28.53 21.21 -10.56
CA ALA A 76 -27.81 21.71 -9.39
C ALA A 76 -26.41 22.24 -9.75
N VAL A 77 -25.73 21.62 -10.72
CA VAL A 77 -24.35 21.98 -11.11
C VAL A 77 -24.25 22.84 -12.36
N PHE A 78 -25.26 22.86 -13.25
CA PHE A 78 -25.24 23.62 -14.50
C PHE A 78 -26.38 24.66 -14.63
N PRO A 79 -26.09 25.87 -15.14
CA PRO A 79 -27.12 26.82 -15.55
C PRO A 79 -27.94 26.28 -16.72
N GLU A 80 -29.18 26.78 -16.91
CA GLU A 80 -30.12 26.28 -17.93
C GLU A 80 -29.51 26.15 -19.34
N ASP A 81 -28.73 27.15 -19.78
CA ASP A 81 -28.11 27.17 -21.11
C ASP A 81 -27.05 26.07 -21.31
N ASP A 82 -26.44 25.56 -20.23
CA ASP A 82 -25.40 24.52 -20.29
C ASP A 82 -26.01 23.10 -20.23
N ARG A 83 -27.30 22.92 -19.86
CA ARG A 83 -27.83 21.60 -19.50
C ARG A 83 -28.00 20.63 -20.67
N GLU A 84 -28.19 21.14 -21.88
CA GLU A 84 -28.34 20.30 -23.09
C GLU A 84 -27.01 19.67 -23.51
N ASP A 85 -25.89 20.35 -23.24
CA ASP A 85 -24.53 19.91 -23.55
C ASP A 85 -23.58 20.36 -22.42
N PRO A 86 -23.62 19.67 -21.25
CA PRO A 86 -22.90 20.13 -20.07
C PRO A 86 -21.39 20.15 -20.28
N PRO A 87 -20.71 21.29 -20.07
CA PRO A 87 -19.27 21.42 -20.26
C PRO A 87 -18.53 20.83 -19.06
N ALA A 88 -18.57 19.50 -18.94
CA ALA A 88 -17.92 18.79 -17.84
C ALA A 88 -17.47 17.38 -18.22
N GLU A 89 -16.48 16.91 -17.47
CA GLU A 89 -15.91 15.58 -17.57
C GLU A 89 -15.87 14.91 -16.20
N LEU A 90 -16.05 13.59 -16.19
CA LEU A 90 -15.80 12.78 -15.00
C LEU A 90 -14.31 12.39 -14.96
N VAL A 91 -13.64 12.79 -13.89
CA VAL A 91 -12.26 12.39 -13.58
C VAL A 91 -12.27 11.45 -12.38
N LEU A 92 -11.51 10.35 -12.46
CA LEU A 92 -11.24 9.46 -11.34
C LEU A 92 -9.88 9.79 -10.75
N ALA A 93 -9.87 10.49 -9.61
CA ALA A 93 -8.65 10.81 -8.89
C ALA A 93 -8.18 9.58 -8.11
N ALA A 94 -7.00 9.06 -8.47
CA ALA A 94 -6.33 7.97 -7.79
C ALA A 94 -5.37 8.49 -6.71
N ASP A 95 -5.52 8.02 -5.47
CA ASP A 95 -4.63 8.34 -4.35
C ASP A 95 -4.13 7.05 -3.67
N CYS A 96 -2.81 6.91 -3.56
CA CYS A 96 -2.16 5.79 -2.89
C CYS A 96 -1.19 6.26 -1.81
N ASP A 97 -1.58 6.08 -0.55
CA ASP A 97 -0.79 6.52 0.60
C ASP A 97 0.61 5.88 0.67
N LYS A 98 0.73 4.61 0.26
CA LYS A 98 1.99 3.85 0.37
C LYS A 98 3.04 4.26 -0.67
N THR A 99 2.63 4.61 -1.89
CA THR A 99 3.55 5.08 -2.95
C THR A 99 3.58 6.59 -3.07
N HIS A 100 2.76 7.32 -2.30
CA HIS A 100 2.51 8.75 -2.42
C HIS A 100 2.03 9.19 -3.81
N LEU A 101 1.47 8.26 -4.58
CA LEU A 101 0.93 8.52 -5.90
C LEU A 101 -0.37 9.34 -5.79
N ARG A 102 -0.48 10.37 -6.62
CA ARG A 102 -1.70 11.15 -6.87
C ARG A 102 -1.79 11.44 -8.35
N GLU A 103 -2.81 10.90 -9.02
CA GLU A 103 -3.04 11.11 -10.45
C GLU A 103 -4.54 11.14 -10.76
N GLY A 104 -4.90 11.70 -11.92
CA GLY A 104 -6.27 11.67 -12.42
C GLY A 104 -6.34 10.77 -13.63
N HIS A 105 -7.41 9.98 -13.72
CA HIS A 105 -7.76 9.18 -14.89
C HIS A 105 -9.00 9.78 -15.53
N GLU A 106 -8.90 10.11 -16.81
CA GLU A 106 -10.05 10.49 -17.63
C GLU A 106 -10.93 9.26 -17.88
N THR A 107 -12.23 9.49 -18.03
CA THR A 107 -13.20 8.42 -18.32
C THR A 107 -13.78 8.59 -19.71
N ASP A 108 -14.34 7.52 -20.27
CA ASP A 108 -14.92 7.52 -21.61
C ASP A 108 -16.30 8.22 -21.71
N ILE A 109 -16.77 8.86 -20.64
CA ILE A 109 -18.03 9.61 -20.64
C ILE A 109 -17.84 10.87 -21.51
N ALA A 110 -18.25 10.76 -22.78
CA ALA A 110 -18.11 11.85 -23.74
C ALA A 110 -18.99 13.07 -23.40
N ASN A 111 -20.21 12.84 -22.89
CA ASN A 111 -21.17 13.89 -22.55
C ASN A 111 -21.83 13.59 -21.19
N PHE A 112 -21.78 14.54 -20.25
CA PHE A 112 -22.36 14.40 -18.91
C PHE A 112 -23.87 14.67 -18.90
N THR A 113 -24.65 13.93 -19.69
CA THR A 113 -26.11 14.09 -19.79
C THR A 113 -26.87 13.19 -18.81
N GLU A 114 -28.15 13.46 -18.55
CA GLU A 114 -29.00 12.59 -17.73
C GLU A 114 -29.02 11.13 -18.23
N GLY A 115 -28.96 10.18 -17.31
CA GLY A 115 -29.02 8.74 -17.58
C GLY A 115 -27.90 7.95 -16.89
N THR A 116 -27.86 6.64 -17.17
CA THR A 116 -26.80 5.74 -16.72
C THR A 116 -25.71 5.68 -17.78
N HIS A 117 -24.46 5.92 -17.38
CA HIS A 117 -23.29 5.89 -18.25
C HIS A 117 -22.34 4.79 -17.82
N GLU A 118 -21.81 4.05 -18.79
CA GLU A 118 -20.75 3.09 -18.54
C GLU A 118 -19.44 3.82 -18.28
N VAL A 119 -18.72 3.38 -17.24
CA VAL A 119 -17.44 3.95 -16.83
C VAL A 119 -16.41 2.85 -16.88
N THR A 120 -15.36 3.07 -17.67
CA THR A 120 -14.18 2.21 -17.70
C THR A 120 -12.98 2.99 -17.21
N VAL A 121 -12.15 2.38 -16.36
CA VAL A 121 -10.85 2.93 -15.96
C VAL A 121 -9.80 1.84 -15.93
N THR A 122 -8.64 2.15 -16.51
CA THR A 122 -7.51 1.24 -16.51
C THR A 122 -6.37 1.84 -15.70
N VAL A 123 -5.88 1.09 -14.71
CA VAL A 123 -4.74 1.46 -13.87
C VAL A 123 -3.63 0.42 -14.01
N SER A 124 -2.37 0.85 -13.89
CA SER A 124 -1.21 -0.05 -13.97
C SER A 124 -0.66 -0.39 -12.59
N ASP A 125 -0.46 -1.68 -12.32
CA ASP A 125 -0.01 -2.23 -11.02
C ASP A 125 1.28 -1.59 -10.50
N GLN A 126 2.22 -1.29 -11.40
CA GLN A 126 3.58 -0.88 -11.04
C GLN A 126 3.65 0.43 -10.23
N ARG A 127 2.56 1.21 -10.16
CA ARG A 127 2.52 2.51 -9.49
C ARG A 127 1.86 2.49 -8.12
N TYR A 128 1.14 1.43 -7.79
CA TYR A 128 0.36 1.31 -6.55
C TYR A 128 1.04 0.35 -5.55
N ALA A 129 0.65 0.36 -4.27
CA ALA A 129 1.08 -0.62 -3.26
C ALA A 129 0.08 -0.63 -2.09
N GLY A 130 -0.20 -1.79 -1.50
CA GLY A 130 -1.19 -1.93 -0.43
C GLY A 130 -2.61 -1.71 -0.93
N SER A 131 -3.12 -0.49 -0.77
CA SER A 131 -4.43 -0.08 -1.27
C SER A 131 -4.36 1.31 -1.89
N PHE A 132 -5.22 1.59 -2.85
CA PHE A 132 -5.45 2.93 -3.37
C PHE A 132 -6.94 3.27 -3.37
N ARG A 133 -7.27 4.55 -3.54
CA ARG A 133 -8.64 5.04 -3.65
C ARG A 133 -8.84 5.66 -5.02
N LEU A 134 -9.98 5.36 -5.63
CA LEU A 134 -10.49 6.03 -6.82
C LEU A 134 -11.64 6.93 -6.40
N HIS A 135 -11.45 8.24 -6.55
CA HIS A 135 -12.42 9.25 -6.16
C HIS A 135 -13.05 9.88 -7.40
N PRO A 136 -14.35 9.68 -7.67
CA PRO A 136 -15.04 10.35 -8.77
C PRO A 136 -15.20 11.85 -8.49
N ILE A 137 -14.77 12.66 -9.46
CA ILE A 137 -14.86 14.12 -9.41
C ILE A 137 -15.41 14.61 -10.75
N LEU A 138 -16.49 15.38 -10.72
CA LEU A 138 -17.02 16.08 -11.87
C LEU A 138 -16.28 17.41 -12.02
N VAL A 139 -15.60 17.63 -13.14
CA VAL A 139 -14.80 18.82 -13.40
C VAL A 139 -15.38 19.59 -14.58
N ARG A 140 -15.43 20.92 -14.48
CA ARG A 140 -15.87 21.77 -15.59
C ARG A 140 -14.78 21.90 -16.67
N THR A 141 -15.12 21.66 -17.93
CA THR A 141 -14.16 21.67 -19.06
C THR A 141 -14.11 22.99 -19.81
N GLU A 142 -15.16 23.82 -19.73
CA GLU A 142 -15.20 25.12 -20.41
C GLU A 142 -15.69 26.23 -19.48
N PRO A 143 -15.19 27.47 -19.60
CA PRO A 143 -15.69 28.58 -18.80
C PRO A 143 -17.13 28.95 -19.16
N GLY A 144 -17.97 29.22 -18.17
CA GLY A 144 -19.35 29.69 -18.32
C GLY A 144 -19.50 31.20 -18.06
N ASP A 145 -20.74 31.64 -17.89
CA ASP A 145 -21.04 33.04 -17.52
C ASP A 145 -20.49 33.36 -16.10
N PRO A 146 -19.57 34.32 -15.96
CA PRO A 146 -19.01 34.69 -14.66
C PRO A 146 -20.04 35.34 -13.71
N ASP A 147 -21.18 35.81 -14.23
CA ASP A 147 -22.26 36.40 -13.43
C ASP A 147 -23.31 35.37 -12.99
N ALA A 148 -23.22 34.11 -13.45
CA ALA A 148 -24.13 33.03 -13.04
C ALA A 148 -23.87 32.57 -11.59
N ASP A 149 -24.93 32.09 -10.92
CA ASP A 149 -24.87 31.53 -9.56
C ASP A 149 -24.31 30.08 -9.52
N TYR A 150 -23.41 29.75 -10.45
CA TYR A 150 -22.78 28.43 -10.61
C TYR A 150 -21.25 28.50 -10.55
N ARG A 151 -20.61 27.33 -10.46
CA ARG A 151 -19.15 27.21 -10.63
C ARG A 151 -18.82 27.26 -12.12
N THR A 152 -18.43 28.43 -12.62
CA THR A 152 -18.27 28.68 -14.07
C THR A 152 -16.83 28.79 -14.54
N LEU A 153 -15.82 28.62 -13.68
CA LEU A 153 -14.43 28.57 -14.13
C LEU A 153 -14.06 27.16 -14.59
N GLU A 154 -13.35 27.08 -15.72
CA GLU A 154 -12.72 25.86 -16.23
C GLU A 154 -11.76 25.26 -15.18
N GLY A 155 -11.77 23.92 -15.08
CA GLY A 155 -10.95 23.15 -14.15
C GLY A 155 -11.47 23.11 -12.72
N LEU A 156 -12.62 23.75 -12.42
CA LEU A 156 -13.23 23.64 -11.09
C LEU A 156 -13.99 22.32 -10.94
N ALA A 157 -13.79 21.68 -9.79
CA ALA A 157 -14.66 20.60 -9.34
C ALA A 157 -16.07 21.13 -9.06
N LEU A 158 -17.08 20.47 -9.64
CA LEU A 158 -18.50 20.78 -9.52
C LEU A 158 -19.17 19.93 -8.45
N ALA A 159 -18.84 18.64 -8.46
CA ALA A 159 -19.35 17.62 -7.54
C ALA A 159 -18.32 16.49 -7.34
N ASP A 160 -18.48 15.70 -6.29
CA ASP A 160 -17.75 14.45 -6.10
C ASP A 160 -18.68 13.30 -5.64
N GLY A 161 -18.11 12.12 -5.49
CA GLY A 161 -18.78 10.91 -5.02
C GLY A 161 -17.96 10.14 -4.00
N VAL A 162 -18.51 9.04 -3.49
CA VAL A 162 -17.81 8.22 -2.51
C VAL A 162 -16.58 7.56 -3.15
N PRO A 163 -15.37 7.67 -2.55
CA PRO A 163 -14.19 7.00 -3.09
C PRO A 163 -14.29 5.49 -2.96
N VAL A 164 -14.00 4.77 -4.04
CA VAL A 164 -13.87 3.31 -4.03
C VAL A 164 -12.43 2.93 -3.67
N ARG A 165 -12.27 2.07 -2.67
CA ARG A 165 -10.98 1.55 -2.25
C ARG A 165 -10.65 0.28 -3.02
N VAL A 166 -9.49 0.21 -3.63
CA VAL A 166 -8.97 -1.01 -4.24
C VAL A 166 -7.83 -1.54 -3.37
N LYS A 167 -8.05 -2.68 -2.72
CA LYS A 167 -7.04 -3.38 -1.91
C LYS A 167 -6.29 -4.35 -2.81
N ILE A 168 -5.00 -4.10 -3.03
CA ILE A 168 -4.18 -4.89 -3.93
C ILE A 168 -3.43 -5.97 -3.17
N ASP A 169 -2.65 -5.59 -2.16
CA ASP A 169 -1.81 -6.52 -1.40
C ASP A 169 -1.82 -6.26 0.10
N ASP A 170 -1.64 -7.33 0.89
CA ASP A 170 -1.30 -7.22 2.30
C ASP A 170 0.21 -6.96 2.41
N VAL A 171 0.61 -5.69 2.37
CA VAL A 171 1.97 -5.31 2.78
C VAL A 171 2.10 -5.58 4.27
N SER A 172 2.42 -6.82 4.63
CA SER A 172 2.55 -7.21 6.03
C SER A 172 3.66 -6.37 6.69
N GLU A 173 3.24 -5.44 7.56
CA GLU A 173 4.10 -4.64 8.43
C GLU A 173 4.73 -5.48 9.56
N GLY A 174 4.52 -6.81 9.57
CA GLY A 174 4.84 -7.68 10.70
C GLY A 174 6.33 -7.77 11.03
N GLY A 175 7.19 -7.88 10.00
CA GLY A 175 8.64 -8.02 10.20
C GLY A 175 9.31 -6.78 10.80
N ASP A 176 9.03 -5.59 10.26
CA ASP A 176 9.64 -4.34 10.74
C ASP A 176 9.14 -3.90 12.12
N ARG A 177 7.96 -4.37 12.54
CA ARG A 177 7.43 -4.10 13.89
C ARG A 177 8.17 -4.83 15.00
N LEU A 178 8.63 -6.06 14.74
CA LEU A 178 9.32 -6.89 15.74
C LEU A 178 10.81 -6.58 15.82
N LEU A 179 11.43 -6.22 14.69
CA LEU A 179 12.85 -5.86 14.64
C LEU A 179 13.05 -4.62 13.76
N PRO A 180 13.11 -3.42 14.37
CA PRO A 180 13.33 -2.19 13.63
C PRO A 180 14.64 -2.23 12.83
N SER A 181 14.55 -1.90 11.54
CA SER A 181 15.66 -1.94 10.60
C SER A 181 16.22 -0.53 10.31
N TYR A 182 17.55 -0.40 10.24
CA TYR A 182 18.24 0.87 10.00
C TYR A 182 19.40 0.69 9.01
N PHE A 183 19.51 1.57 8.03
CA PHE A 183 20.69 1.65 7.18
C PHE A 183 21.83 2.38 7.89
N LYS A 184 23.03 1.77 7.89
CA LYS A 184 24.23 2.36 8.47
C LYS A 184 25.47 1.91 7.70
N SER A 185 26.43 2.81 7.51
CA SER A 185 27.74 2.45 6.94
C SER A 185 28.54 1.66 7.96
N PHE A 186 29.10 0.52 7.55
CA PHE A 186 29.94 -0.31 8.42
C PHE A 186 31.42 0.08 8.27
N SER A 187 31.79 0.66 7.13
CA SER A 187 33.11 1.19 6.85
C SER A 187 33.58 2.18 7.93
N GLY A 188 34.74 1.90 8.52
CA GLY A 188 35.38 2.81 9.49
C GLY A 188 34.65 2.91 10.83
N SER A 189 33.72 1.99 11.11
CA SER A 189 33.05 1.86 12.41
C SER A 189 33.85 0.95 13.36
N GLU A 190 33.32 0.68 14.56
CA GLU A 190 33.92 -0.27 15.51
C GLU A 190 33.95 -1.67 14.86
N GLN A 191 35.08 -2.05 14.25
CA GLN A 191 35.20 -3.24 13.38
C GLN A 191 34.75 -4.55 14.06
N ASP A 192 34.87 -4.65 15.38
CA ASP A 192 34.39 -5.81 16.15
C ASP A 192 32.85 -5.90 16.20
N ARG A 193 32.16 -4.78 16.07
CA ARG A 193 30.70 -4.68 16.14
C ARG A 193 30.02 -4.64 14.78
N PHE A 194 30.69 -4.07 13.78
CA PHE A 194 30.18 -3.93 12.41
C PHE A 194 31.29 -4.33 11.42
N PRO A 195 31.38 -5.62 11.07
CA PRO A 195 32.36 -6.08 10.10
C PRO A 195 32.09 -5.46 8.72
N ASP A 196 33.13 -4.93 8.06
CA ASP A 196 33.01 -4.16 6.81
C ASP A 196 32.25 -4.91 5.69
N ASP A 197 32.46 -6.23 5.58
CA ASP A 197 31.85 -7.10 4.55
C ASP A 197 30.48 -7.68 4.95
N ALA A 198 30.00 -7.42 6.18
CA ALA A 198 28.71 -7.94 6.62
C ALA A 198 27.56 -7.19 5.94
N VAL A 199 26.55 -7.93 5.46
CA VAL A 199 25.33 -7.34 4.87
C VAL A 199 24.42 -6.73 5.94
N PHE A 200 24.34 -7.37 7.09
CA PHE A 200 23.55 -6.90 8.22
C PHE A 200 24.16 -7.36 9.55
N VAL A 201 23.75 -6.72 10.64
CA VAL A 201 24.08 -7.10 12.02
C VAL A 201 22.83 -6.93 12.88
N VAL A 202 22.49 -7.95 13.67
CA VAL A 202 21.53 -7.81 14.78
C VAL A 202 22.29 -7.23 15.98
N ASP A 203 22.03 -5.97 16.28
CA ASP A 203 22.65 -5.28 17.41
C ASP A 203 21.86 -5.54 18.70
N LYS A 204 22.56 -6.15 19.65
CA LYS A 204 22.04 -6.53 20.98
C LYS A 204 22.61 -5.66 22.09
N SER A 205 23.14 -4.47 21.75
CA SER A 205 23.76 -3.58 22.73
C SER A 205 22.75 -2.98 23.73
N ASP A 206 21.50 -2.82 23.29
CA ASP A 206 20.34 -2.47 24.09
C ASP A 206 19.43 -3.70 24.15
N LEU A 207 19.47 -4.43 25.26
CA LEU A 207 18.79 -5.73 25.40
C LEU A 207 17.26 -5.60 25.34
N ASP A 208 16.72 -4.45 25.76
CA ASP A 208 15.28 -4.17 25.71
C ASP A 208 14.81 -3.81 24.31
N ARG A 209 15.73 -3.43 23.40
CA ARG A 209 15.41 -2.87 22.08
C ARG A 209 16.45 -3.28 21.03
N PRO A 210 16.48 -4.58 20.66
CA PRO A 210 17.36 -5.04 19.59
C PRO A 210 17.03 -4.34 18.27
N LYS A 211 18.06 -4.16 17.44
CA LYS A 211 17.94 -3.46 16.15
C LYS A 211 18.63 -4.26 15.06
N LEU A 212 18.08 -4.19 13.86
CA LEU A 212 18.75 -4.70 12.67
C LEU A 212 19.45 -3.54 11.96
N PHE A 213 20.77 -3.56 11.91
CA PHE A 213 21.51 -2.66 11.03
C PHE A 213 21.78 -3.34 9.69
N VAL A 214 21.44 -2.67 8.60
CA VAL A 214 21.77 -3.09 7.23
C VAL A 214 22.89 -2.22 6.72
N ASN A 215 23.93 -2.84 6.19
CA ASN A 215 25.12 -2.15 5.72
C ASN A 215 24.80 -1.30 4.49
N SER A 216 24.92 0.02 4.63
CA SER A 216 24.63 0.97 3.55
C SER A 216 25.75 1.08 2.50
N ASP A 217 26.90 0.46 2.75
CA ASP A 217 28.05 0.47 1.85
C ASP A 217 27.83 -0.47 0.64
N HIS A 218 26.94 -1.45 0.79
CA HIS A 218 26.46 -2.28 -0.32
C HIS A 218 25.33 -1.57 -1.08
N GLU A 219 25.69 -0.64 -1.96
CA GLU A 219 24.74 0.26 -2.64
C GLU A 219 23.61 -0.48 -3.36
N SER A 220 23.90 -1.55 -4.11
CA SER A 220 22.88 -2.33 -4.82
C SER A 220 21.85 -2.97 -3.88
N ILE A 221 22.28 -3.45 -2.71
CA ILE A 221 21.40 -4.05 -1.70
C ILE A 221 20.56 -2.94 -1.05
N ARG A 222 21.20 -1.82 -0.68
CA ARG A 222 20.53 -0.65 -0.11
C ARG A 222 19.45 -0.11 -1.03
N ASP A 223 19.77 0.08 -2.30
CA ASP A 223 18.87 0.68 -3.27
C ASP A 223 17.71 -0.27 -3.60
N ALA A 224 17.98 -1.59 -3.67
CA ALA A 224 16.91 -2.59 -3.75
C ALA A 224 16.02 -2.55 -2.51
N LEU A 225 16.56 -2.56 -1.28
CA LEU A 225 15.77 -2.52 -0.04
C LEU A 225 14.97 -1.23 0.15
N LYS A 226 15.39 -0.14 -0.48
CA LYS A 226 14.64 1.13 -0.53
C LYS A 226 13.64 1.21 -1.68
N SER A 227 13.67 0.26 -2.61
CA SER A 227 12.69 0.21 -3.68
C SER A 227 11.31 -0.19 -3.14
N GLY A 228 10.26 0.26 -3.82
CA GLY A 228 8.90 -0.16 -3.50
C GLY A 228 8.70 -1.67 -3.69
N PRO A 229 7.60 -2.25 -3.16
CA PRO A 229 7.38 -3.70 -3.17
C PRO A 229 7.06 -4.30 -4.55
N ARG A 230 7.06 -3.49 -5.61
CA ARG A 230 6.58 -3.85 -6.96
C ARG A 230 7.63 -3.70 -8.05
N GLY A 231 7.33 -4.34 -9.17
CA GLY A 231 8.24 -4.44 -10.31
C GLY A 231 9.44 -5.33 -10.02
N TYR A 232 10.30 -5.51 -11.02
CA TYR A 232 11.48 -6.38 -10.93
C TYR A 232 12.34 -6.08 -9.69
N VAL A 233 12.64 -4.80 -9.45
CA VAL A 233 13.46 -4.38 -8.30
C VAL A 233 12.73 -4.64 -6.97
N GLY A 234 11.40 -4.50 -6.92
CA GLY A 234 10.61 -4.83 -5.74
C GLY A 234 10.57 -6.33 -5.42
N HIS A 235 10.62 -7.20 -6.42
CA HIS A 235 10.77 -8.65 -6.19
C HIS A 235 12.19 -9.00 -5.71
N VAL A 236 13.22 -8.39 -6.30
CA VAL A 236 14.60 -8.49 -5.79
C VAL A 236 14.67 -8.01 -4.33
N MET A 237 13.98 -6.92 -4.00
CA MET A 237 13.86 -6.40 -2.64
C MET A 237 13.24 -7.43 -1.70
N LYS A 238 12.11 -8.04 -2.07
CA LYS A 238 11.45 -9.09 -1.27
C LYS A 238 12.41 -10.24 -0.96
N VAL A 239 13.18 -10.71 -1.96
CA VAL A 239 14.19 -11.75 -1.76
C VAL A 239 15.32 -11.29 -0.83
N TYR A 240 15.85 -10.07 -1.00
CA TYR A 240 16.86 -9.55 -0.06
C TYR A 240 16.32 -9.40 1.36
N ARG A 241 15.07 -8.97 1.52
CA ARG A 241 14.41 -8.86 2.83
C ARG A 241 14.33 -10.23 3.49
N ASP A 242 13.91 -11.26 2.76
CA ASP A 242 13.84 -12.64 3.29
C ASP A 242 15.23 -13.17 3.67
N LEU A 243 16.26 -12.92 2.84
CA LEU A 243 17.65 -13.32 3.11
C LEU A 243 18.24 -12.65 4.36
N ILE A 244 17.75 -11.47 4.73
CA ILE A 244 18.20 -10.74 5.93
C ILE A 244 17.33 -11.10 7.14
N PHE A 245 16.01 -11.17 6.98
CA PHE A 245 15.09 -11.38 8.09
C PHE A 245 15.07 -12.82 8.57
N LEU A 246 15.19 -13.82 7.69
CA LEU A 246 15.21 -15.23 8.13
C LEU A 246 16.33 -15.50 9.15
N PRO A 247 17.61 -15.15 8.90
CA PRO A 247 18.65 -15.39 9.89
C PRO A 247 18.49 -14.48 11.12
N ALA A 248 18.10 -13.21 10.95
CA ALA A 248 17.93 -12.28 12.06
C ALA A 248 16.85 -12.77 13.05
N PHE A 249 15.70 -13.21 12.54
CA PHE A 249 14.64 -13.77 13.39
C PHE A 249 15.02 -15.13 13.98
N THR A 250 15.79 -15.95 13.26
CA THR A 250 16.36 -17.18 13.83
C THR A 250 17.24 -16.86 15.04
N GLU A 251 18.11 -15.86 14.92
CA GLU A 251 18.97 -15.41 16.00
C GLU A 251 18.17 -14.87 17.21
N LEU A 252 17.11 -14.10 16.96
CA LEU A 252 16.21 -13.62 18.02
C LEU A 252 15.43 -14.75 18.71
N THR A 253 14.99 -15.76 17.97
CA THR A 253 14.32 -16.94 18.54
C THR A 253 15.28 -17.72 19.43
N LEU A 254 16.52 -17.94 18.99
CA LEU A 254 17.54 -18.61 19.80
C LEU A 254 17.88 -17.82 21.07
N TRP A 255 17.93 -16.49 20.97
CA TRP A 255 18.14 -15.65 22.15
C TRP A 255 16.95 -15.72 23.11
N THR A 256 15.72 -15.63 22.59
CA THR A 256 14.50 -15.80 23.40
C THR A 256 14.48 -17.16 24.10
N ALA A 257 14.92 -18.21 23.43
CA ALA A 257 15.04 -19.55 24.01
C ALA A 257 16.01 -19.60 25.20
N GLN A 258 17.09 -18.80 25.19
CA GLN A 258 18.03 -18.74 26.31
C GLN A 258 17.43 -18.06 27.55
N ASP A 259 16.52 -17.10 27.36
CA ASP A 259 16.00 -16.25 28.42
C ASP A 259 14.64 -16.72 28.97
N VAL A 260 13.92 -17.59 28.23
CA VAL A 260 12.58 -18.04 28.60
C VAL A 260 12.60 -18.94 29.85
N GLN A 261 11.75 -18.59 30.81
CA GLN A 261 11.61 -19.31 32.07
C GLN A 261 10.60 -20.47 31.95
N SER A 262 10.57 -21.33 32.97
CA SER A 262 9.72 -22.53 32.98
C SER A 262 8.21 -22.24 32.97
N ASP A 263 7.80 -21.04 33.38
CA ASP A 263 6.41 -20.57 33.32
C ASP A 263 6.08 -19.82 32.01
N GLY A 264 7.00 -19.85 31.04
CA GLY A 264 6.88 -19.17 29.76
C GLY A 264 7.11 -17.67 29.81
N SER A 265 7.46 -17.10 30.98
CA SER A 265 7.81 -15.68 31.08
C SER A 265 9.15 -15.38 30.38
N THR A 266 9.23 -14.20 29.79
CA THR A 266 10.43 -13.71 29.10
C THR A 266 11.04 -12.51 29.82
N ALA A 267 12.29 -12.17 29.48
CA ALA A 267 13.01 -11.07 30.11
C ALA A 267 12.63 -9.69 29.54
N HIS A 268 12.16 -9.64 28.29
CA HIS A 268 11.91 -8.40 27.56
C HIS A 268 10.62 -8.45 26.75
N ASP A 269 9.88 -7.33 26.69
CA ASP A 269 8.60 -7.23 25.96
C ASP A 269 8.68 -7.65 24.47
N TRP A 270 9.82 -7.44 23.82
CA TRP A 270 10.00 -7.85 22.43
C TRP A 270 10.05 -9.38 22.26
N GLN A 271 10.48 -10.11 23.29
CA GLN A 271 10.47 -11.58 23.31
C GLN A 271 9.03 -12.10 23.41
N ASP A 272 8.19 -11.48 24.24
CA ASP A 272 6.74 -11.78 24.27
C ASP A 272 6.08 -11.50 22.92
N ALA A 273 6.43 -10.39 22.28
CA ALA A 273 5.94 -10.07 20.95
C ALA A 273 6.42 -11.11 19.90
N LEU A 274 7.68 -11.53 19.97
CA LEU A 274 8.22 -12.59 19.12
C LEU A 274 7.50 -13.91 19.34
N LEU A 275 7.30 -14.34 20.58
CA LEU A 275 6.56 -15.56 20.91
C LEU A 275 5.10 -15.48 20.46
N SER A 276 4.46 -14.32 20.60
CA SER A 276 3.08 -14.13 20.15
C SER A 276 2.93 -14.29 18.64
N HIS A 277 3.93 -13.92 17.84
CA HIS A 277 3.85 -13.99 16.38
C HIS A 277 4.47 -15.28 15.84
N ILE A 278 5.65 -15.64 16.29
CA ILE A 278 6.42 -16.78 15.76
C ILE A 278 6.18 -18.02 16.64
N GLY A 279 6.31 -17.90 17.96
CA GLY A 279 6.18 -19.03 18.89
C GLY A 279 4.80 -19.70 18.83
N THR A 280 3.72 -18.93 18.81
CA THR A 280 2.34 -19.46 18.67
C THR A 280 2.17 -20.29 17.40
N ARG A 281 2.81 -19.89 16.30
CA ARG A 281 2.84 -20.64 15.04
C ARG A 281 3.75 -21.87 15.10
N MET A 282 4.93 -21.75 15.73
CA MET A 282 5.88 -22.86 15.92
C MET A 282 5.25 -24.04 16.68
N TYR A 283 4.42 -23.74 17.68
CA TYR A 283 3.85 -24.75 18.57
C TYR A 283 2.36 -24.99 18.39
N GLY A 284 1.68 -24.20 17.56
CA GLY A 284 0.23 -24.30 17.34
C GLY A 284 -0.58 -23.99 18.61
N VAL A 285 -0.15 -22.98 19.37
CA VAL A 285 -0.75 -22.57 20.65
C VAL A 285 -1.37 -21.18 20.57
N GLU A 286 -2.24 -20.88 21.53
CA GLU A 286 -3.12 -19.69 21.48
C GLU A 286 -2.43 -18.38 21.88
N ASP A 287 -1.39 -18.44 22.71
CA ASP A 287 -0.77 -17.27 23.32
C ASP A 287 0.75 -17.43 23.54
N ALA A 288 1.40 -16.29 23.79
CA ALA A 288 2.85 -16.19 23.97
C ALA A 288 3.35 -16.96 25.22
N SER A 289 2.57 -16.99 26.31
CA SER A 289 2.96 -17.67 27.55
C SER A 289 3.07 -19.17 27.32
N LYS A 290 2.05 -19.78 26.70
CA LYS A 290 2.09 -21.20 26.32
C LYS A 290 3.19 -21.49 25.31
N ALA A 291 3.44 -20.57 24.37
CA ALA A 291 4.54 -20.73 23.42
C ALA A 291 5.90 -20.72 24.12
N GLY A 292 6.07 -19.87 25.13
CA GLY A 292 7.26 -19.82 25.98
C GLY A 292 7.46 -21.09 26.81
N GLU A 293 6.39 -21.60 27.44
CA GLU A 293 6.42 -22.88 28.16
C GLU A 293 6.89 -24.02 27.24
N ARG A 294 6.33 -24.11 26.03
CA ARG A 294 6.75 -25.12 25.03
C ARG A 294 8.19 -24.96 24.57
N LEU A 295 8.62 -23.72 24.35
CA LEU A 295 10.01 -23.44 24.01
C LEU A 295 10.96 -23.87 25.12
N HIS A 296 10.62 -23.58 26.38
CA HIS A 296 11.39 -24.00 27.55
C HIS A 296 11.45 -25.52 27.68
N GLU A 297 10.31 -26.22 27.51
CA GLU A 297 10.23 -27.68 27.52
C GLU A 297 11.15 -28.31 26.46
N GLU A 298 11.09 -27.83 25.20
CA GLU A 298 11.86 -28.37 24.07
C GLU A 298 13.38 -28.24 24.29
N LEU A 299 13.85 -27.20 24.99
CA LEU A 299 15.28 -27.03 25.32
C LEU A 299 15.85 -28.08 26.27
N HIS A 300 14.98 -28.84 26.96
CA HIS A 300 15.37 -29.89 27.89
C HIS A 300 15.26 -31.30 27.28
N GLU A 301 14.91 -31.41 26.00
CA GLU A 301 14.86 -32.67 25.27
C GLU A 301 16.23 -33.06 24.68
N ASP A 302 16.41 -34.35 24.39
CA ASP A 302 17.56 -34.80 23.60
C ASP A 302 17.48 -34.20 22.19
N GLU A 303 18.62 -33.77 21.63
CA GLU A 303 18.69 -33.10 20.32
C GLU A 303 17.91 -31.76 20.23
N ALA A 304 17.53 -31.16 21.37
CA ALA A 304 16.78 -29.91 21.49
C ALA A 304 17.15 -28.82 20.47
N MET A 305 18.45 -28.51 20.34
CA MET A 305 18.92 -27.44 19.45
C MET A 305 18.64 -27.74 17.98
N THR A 306 18.78 -29.00 17.55
CA THR A 306 18.52 -29.40 16.16
C THR A 306 17.02 -29.28 15.86
N THR A 307 16.18 -29.76 16.77
CA THR A 307 14.72 -29.69 16.64
C THR A 307 14.24 -28.24 16.63
N LEU A 308 14.76 -27.41 17.53
CA LEU A 308 14.43 -25.99 17.61
C LEU A 308 14.82 -25.25 16.32
N LEU A 309 16.02 -25.50 15.79
CA LEU A 309 16.49 -24.87 14.54
C LEU A 309 15.63 -25.28 13.34
N ASP A 310 15.31 -26.58 13.21
CA ASP A 310 14.46 -27.08 12.12
C ASP A 310 13.05 -26.46 12.18
N ARG A 311 12.42 -26.50 13.36
CA ARG A 311 11.10 -25.91 13.61
C ARG A 311 11.10 -24.41 13.32
N THR A 312 12.07 -23.68 13.86
CA THR A 312 12.23 -22.23 13.65
C THR A 312 12.38 -21.92 12.16
N SER A 313 13.28 -22.62 11.47
CA SER A 313 13.53 -22.44 10.04
C SER A 313 12.25 -22.65 9.22
N ARG A 314 11.51 -23.73 9.47
CA ARG A 314 10.27 -24.03 8.76
C ARG A 314 9.20 -22.97 9.04
N THR A 315 8.97 -22.60 10.31
CA THR A 315 7.98 -21.60 10.67
C THR A 315 8.31 -20.25 10.06
N LEU A 316 9.58 -19.81 10.08
CA LEU A 316 9.97 -18.54 9.51
C LEU A 316 9.86 -18.54 7.97
N GLN A 317 10.17 -19.65 7.29
CA GLN A 317 9.98 -19.77 5.84
C GLN A 317 8.50 -19.66 5.44
N GLU A 318 7.60 -20.26 6.22
CA GLU A 318 6.16 -20.15 6.03
C GLU A 318 5.68 -18.71 6.36
N TYR A 319 6.13 -18.15 7.49
CA TYR A 319 5.74 -16.82 7.96
C TYR A 319 6.12 -15.70 6.97
N PHE A 320 7.34 -15.74 6.43
CA PHE A 320 7.80 -14.79 5.43
C PHE A 320 7.38 -15.15 4.00
N SER A 321 6.73 -16.32 3.80
CA SER A 321 6.31 -16.79 2.47
C SER A 321 7.46 -16.81 1.45
N VAL A 322 8.64 -17.26 1.87
CA VAL A 322 9.91 -17.17 1.11
C VAL A 322 9.80 -17.77 -0.29
N HIS A 323 9.07 -18.87 -0.43
CA HIS A 323 8.83 -19.51 -1.72
C HIS A 323 8.13 -18.57 -2.73
N LYS A 324 7.21 -17.73 -2.26
CA LYS A 324 6.52 -16.74 -3.11
C LYS A 324 7.50 -15.69 -3.61
N SER A 325 8.37 -15.17 -2.74
CA SER A 325 9.40 -14.19 -3.12
C SER A 325 10.36 -14.76 -4.18
N MET A 326 10.81 -16.00 -3.98
CA MET A 326 11.74 -16.65 -4.91
C MET A 326 11.09 -17.01 -6.25
N ASN A 327 9.89 -17.57 -6.27
CA ASN A 327 9.19 -17.93 -7.51
C ASN A 327 8.94 -16.69 -8.37
N LYS A 328 8.44 -15.60 -7.77
CA LYS A 328 8.19 -14.34 -8.50
C LYS A 328 9.45 -13.77 -9.15
N LEU A 329 10.59 -13.86 -8.48
CA LEU A 329 11.86 -13.43 -9.06
C LEU A 329 12.22 -14.29 -10.27
N VAL A 330 12.01 -15.61 -10.21
CA VAL A 330 12.30 -16.54 -11.31
C VAL A 330 11.35 -16.33 -12.49
N ASP A 331 10.05 -16.15 -12.23
CA ASP A 331 9.03 -16.02 -13.29
C ASP A 331 9.24 -14.76 -14.13
N ARG A 332 9.78 -13.67 -13.55
CA ARG A 332 10.15 -12.45 -14.30
C ARG A 332 11.47 -12.53 -15.07
N ILE A 333 12.33 -13.51 -14.78
CA ILE A 333 13.57 -13.73 -15.53
C ILE A 333 13.32 -14.61 -16.77
N ARG A 334 12.23 -15.38 -16.77
CA ARG A 334 11.84 -16.28 -17.87
C ARG A 334 11.06 -15.56 -18.96
#